data_AF-A0AAV1XS05-F1
#
_entry.id   AF-A0AAV1XS05-F1
#
_cell.length_a   1.000
_cell.length_b   1.000
_cell.length_c   1.000
_cell.angle_alpha   90.00
_cell.angle_beta   90.00
_cell.angle_gamma   90.00
#
_symmetry.space_group_name_H-M   'P 1'
#
loop_
_entity.id
_entity.type
_entity.pdbx_description
1 polymer ?
#
loop_
_entity_poly.entity_id
_entity_poly.type
_entity_poly.pdbx_seq_one_letter_code
_entity_poly.pdbx_strand_id
1 'polypeptide(L)'
;MKLGHWTYPILFYKKQLILDHLIATCKKPMVSIINGIVMGGRAGLSMNTTFRIVTERAVFSMPEASMGLFPHVGANYFLSRLPGYFGEYLGLTGARLHGAEIAACGLAAHYVPSMKLESLENALEAITSSNVSAIATLIETFSEKGNVDENKPFSRLEAINKCFSKGTVEEIIQSLGSRAKLFDKDNEPKWEPSKLELVTEEMVDLFFQNVDDEEWEPLQFPDRSHSQIASRL
;
A
#
# COMPACT_ATOMS: atom_id res chain seq x y z
N MET A 1 -21.84 -26.86 -10.55
CA MET A 1 -20.64 -26.08 -10.19
C MET A 1 -19.45 -26.81 -10.78
N LYS A 2 -18.80 -26.30 -11.84
CA LYS A 2 -17.54 -26.90 -12.31
C LYS A 2 -16.50 -26.60 -11.23
N LEU A 3 -15.93 -27.62 -10.59
CA LEU A 3 -14.78 -27.43 -9.70
C LEU A 3 -13.69 -26.72 -10.51
N GLY A 4 -13.52 -25.42 -10.29
CA GLY A 4 -12.39 -24.69 -10.84
C GLY A 4 -11.11 -25.27 -10.26
N HIS A 5 -10.03 -25.22 -11.03
CA HIS A 5 -8.70 -25.56 -10.53
C HIS A 5 -8.22 -24.47 -9.55
N TRP A 6 -8.78 -24.45 -8.34
CA TRP A 6 -8.44 -23.53 -7.24
C TRP A 6 -6.96 -23.62 -6.84
N THR A 7 -6.30 -24.73 -7.20
CA THR A 7 -4.86 -24.93 -7.02
C THR A 7 -4.02 -23.86 -7.69
N TYR A 8 -4.43 -23.34 -8.86
CA TYR A 8 -3.69 -22.29 -9.57
C TYR A 8 -3.68 -20.95 -8.81
N PRO A 9 -4.84 -20.34 -8.47
CA PRO A 9 -4.85 -19.08 -7.72
C PRO A 9 -4.22 -19.22 -6.34
N ILE A 10 -4.41 -20.35 -5.64
CA ILE A 10 -3.75 -20.60 -4.35
C ILE A 10 -2.22 -20.59 -4.52
N LEU A 11 -1.69 -21.32 -5.50
CA LEU A 11 -0.24 -21.37 -5.74
C LEU A 11 0.31 -20.00 -6.16
N PHE A 12 -0.46 -19.23 -6.94
CA PHE A 12 -0.10 -17.87 -7.32
C PHE A 12 0.02 -16.97 -6.10
N TYR A 13 -1.02 -16.89 -5.25
CA TYR A 13 -0.99 -16.05 -4.05
C TYR A 13 0.05 -16.52 -3.04
N LYS A 14 0.25 -17.83 -2.85
CA LYS A 14 1.31 -18.39 -2.00
C LYS A 14 2.68 -17.88 -2.47
N LYS A 15 2.99 -17.98 -3.76
CA LYS A 15 4.25 -17.47 -4.33
C LYS A 15 4.39 -15.96 -4.21
N GLN A 16 3.31 -15.21 -4.46
CA GLN A 16 3.33 -13.75 -4.37
C GLN A 16 3.61 -13.28 -2.94
N LEU A 17 2.88 -13.82 -1.96
CA LEU A 17 3.06 -13.44 -0.56
C LEU A 17 4.44 -13.85 -0.01
N ILE A 18 4.96 -15.00 -0.42
CA ILE A 18 6.34 -15.40 -0.10
C ILE A 18 7.34 -14.41 -0.70
N LEU A 19 7.17 -14.00 -1.97
CA LEU A 19 8.05 -13.02 -2.60
C LEU A 19 7.98 -11.65 -1.89
N ASP A 20 6.79 -11.15 -1.58
CA ASP A 20 6.61 -9.89 -0.86
C ASP A 20 7.29 -9.95 0.53
N HIS A 21 7.16 -11.09 1.23
CA HIS A 21 7.83 -11.32 2.51
C HIS A 21 9.36 -11.38 2.37
N LEU A 22 9.88 -12.04 1.33
CA LEU A 22 11.32 -12.09 1.05
C LEU A 22 11.89 -10.71 0.75
N ILE A 23 11.14 -9.86 0.04
CA ILE A 23 11.52 -8.46 -0.18
C ILE A 23 11.54 -7.69 1.15
N ALA A 24 10.47 -7.82 1.95
CA ALA A 24 10.34 -7.14 3.25
C ALA A 24 11.41 -7.53 4.28
N THR A 25 11.88 -8.79 4.22
CA THR A 25 12.88 -9.35 5.14
C THR A 25 14.29 -9.46 4.55
N CYS A 26 14.49 -8.91 3.35
CA CYS A 26 15.78 -8.94 2.68
C CYS A 26 16.84 -8.22 3.52
N LYS A 27 17.94 -8.92 3.83
CA LYS A 27 19.06 -8.36 4.59
C LYS A 27 19.90 -7.36 3.77
N LYS A 28 19.83 -7.44 2.45
CA LYS A 28 20.51 -6.51 1.55
C LYS A 28 19.58 -5.32 1.29
N PRO A 29 20.08 -4.08 1.38
CA PRO A 29 19.23 -2.93 1.10
C PRO A 29 18.70 -2.97 -0.33
N MET A 30 17.38 -2.84 -0.48
CA MET A 30 16.71 -2.79 -1.79
C MET A 30 16.21 -1.38 -2.05
N VAL A 31 16.50 -0.85 -3.23
CA VAL A 31 16.04 0.47 -3.68
C VAL A 31 14.95 0.27 -4.74
N SER A 32 13.75 0.79 -4.48
CA SER A 32 12.67 0.85 -5.46
C SER A 32 12.55 2.26 -6.01
N ILE A 33 12.71 2.40 -7.33
CA ILE A 33 12.47 3.65 -8.07
C ILE A 33 11.08 3.58 -8.69
N ILE A 34 10.17 4.37 -8.15
CA ILE A 34 8.76 4.45 -8.54
C ILE A 34 8.60 5.63 -9.50
N ASN A 35 8.77 5.37 -10.79
CA ASN A 35 8.63 6.35 -11.87
C ASN A 35 7.44 6.01 -12.78
N GLY A 36 6.23 6.01 -12.21
CA GLY A 36 5.02 5.64 -12.94
C GLY A 36 3.95 5.02 -12.04
N ILE A 37 3.06 4.24 -12.64
CA ILE A 37 1.91 3.65 -11.95
C ILE A 37 2.34 2.42 -11.13
N VAL A 38 2.08 2.48 -9.82
CA VAL A 38 2.24 1.38 -8.87
C VAL A 38 0.89 1.12 -8.20
N MET A 39 0.26 0.01 -8.56
CA MET A 39 -1.02 -0.44 -8.02
C MET A 39 -0.99 -1.94 -7.78
N GLY A 40 -1.71 -2.41 -6.76
CA GLY A 40 -1.82 -3.81 -6.36
C GLY A 40 -0.50 -4.56 -6.32
N GLY A 41 -0.32 -5.62 -7.12
CA GLY A 41 0.90 -6.44 -7.10
C GLY A 41 2.22 -5.65 -7.22
N ARG A 42 2.24 -4.53 -7.95
CA ARG A 42 3.43 -3.65 -8.05
C ARG A 42 3.75 -2.97 -6.72
N ALA A 43 2.73 -2.69 -5.90
CA ALA A 43 2.92 -2.14 -4.55
C ALA A 43 3.64 -3.15 -3.65
N GLY A 44 3.33 -4.44 -3.75
CA GLY A 44 4.05 -5.50 -3.02
C GLY A 44 5.56 -5.49 -3.26
N LEU A 45 5.94 -5.37 -4.53
CA LEU A 45 7.34 -5.38 -4.94
C LEU A 45 8.11 -4.09 -4.59
N SER A 46 7.42 -2.99 -4.34
CA SER A 46 8.03 -1.67 -4.15
C SER A 46 7.88 -1.13 -2.73
N MET A 47 6.70 -1.24 -2.13
CA MET A 47 6.41 -0.67 -0.80
C MET A 47 7.10 -1.44 0.33
N ASN A 48 7.49 -2.69 0.08
CA ASN A 48 8.19 -3.52 1.05
C ASN A 48 9.74 -3.37 0.98
N THR A 49 10.29 -2.56 0.06
CA THR A 49 11.75 -2.38 -0.05
C THR A 49 12.30 -1.44 1.01
N THR A 50 13.62 -1.48 1.23
CA THR A 50 14.33 -0.63 2.20
C THR A 50 14.22 0.85 1.85
N PHE A 51 14.46 1.20 0.58
CA PHE A 51 14.35 2.56 0.06
C PHE A 51 13.25 2.63 -0.98
N ARG A 52 12.45 3.68 -0.91
CA ARG A 52 11.35 3.96 -1.83
C ARG A 52 11.49 5.39 -2.33
N ILE A 53 11.77 5.50 -3.62
CA ILE A 53 12.02 6.76 -4.32
C ILE A 53 10.86 6.99 -5.27
N VAL A 54 10.20 8.14 -5.19
CA VAL A 54 9.08 8.51 -6.08
C VAL A 54 9.45 9.71 -6.93
N THR A 55 8.93 9.76 -8.16
CA THR A 55 9.08 10.92 -9.05
C THR A 55 7.77 11.66 -9.23
N GLU A 56 7.77 12.78 -9.96
CA GLU A 56 6.54 13.49 -10.34
C GLU A 56 5.57 12.63 -11.17
N ARG A 57 6.06 11.55 -11.79
CA ARG A 57 5.24 10.62 -12.60
C ARG A 57 4.64 9.49 -11.77
N ALA A 58 5.05 9.35 -10.51
CA ALA A 58 4.57 8.30 -9.63
C ALA A 58 3.06 8.42 -9.38
N VAL A 59 2.34 7.31 -9.52
CA VAL A 59 0.93 7.22 -9.15
C VAL A 59 0.74 5.96 -8.32
N PHE A 60 0.27 6.11 -7.08
CA PHE A 60 0.00 5.01 -6.16
C PHE A 60 -1.50 4.86 -5.89
N SER A 61 -2.01 3.62 -5.84
CA SER A 61 -3.37 3.30 -5.41
C SER A 61 -3.51 1.81 -5.09
N MET A 62 -4.45 1.49 -4.18
CA MET A 62 -4.91 0.13 -3.88
C MET A 62 -6.39 -0.01 -4.25
N PRO A 63 -6.72 -0.22 -5.54
CA PRO A 63 -8.10 -0.23 -6.05
C PRO A 63 -8.82 -1.57 -5.88
N GLU A 64 -8.28 -2.52 -5.11
CA GLU A 64 -8.77 -3.89 -4.99
C GLU A 64 -10.24 -3.99 -4.56
N ALA A 65 -10.67 -3.11 -3.65
CA ALA A 65 -12.04 -3.07 -3.16
C ALA A 65 -13.06 -2.88 -4.30
N SER A 66 -12.72 -2.07 -5.32
CA SER A 66 -13.62 -1.86 -6.47
C SER A 66 -13.73 -3.09 -7.39
N MET A 67 -12.92 -4.12 -7.16
CA MET A 67 -12.90 -5.37 -7.91
C MET A 67 -13.37 -6.57 -7.07
N GLY A 68 -13.87 -6.33 -5.84
CA GLY A 68 -14.29 -7.40 -4.93
C GLY A 68 -13.13 -8.12 -4.26
N LEU A 69 -11.96 -7.50 -4.23
CA LEU A 69 -10.78 -7.97 -3.53
C LEU A 69 -10.47 -7.05 -2.34
N PHE A 70 -9.47 -7.40 -1.55
CA PHE A 70 -8.93 -6.56 -0.49
C PHE A 70 -7.49 -6.15 -0.81
N PRO A 71 -6.97 -5.04 -0.25
CA PRO A 71 -5.56 -4.67 -0.36
C PRO A 71 -4.64 -5.81 0.14
N HIS A 72 -4.10 -6.60 -0.79
CA HIS A 72 -3.21 -7.72 -0.49
C HIS A 72 -1.73 -7.27 -0.54
N VAL A 73 -0.78 -8.17 -0.80
CA VAL A 73 0.66 -7.88 -0.98
C VAL A 73 1.36 -7.14 0.17
N GLY A 74 0.90 -7.38 1.40
CA GLY A 74 1.40 -6.68 2.59
C GLY A 74 0.89 -5.25 2.74
N ALA A 75 -0.11 -4.82 1.94
CA ALA A 75 -0.68 -3.48 2.05
C ALA A 75 -1.24 -3.16 3.42
N ASN A 76 -1.90 -4.13 4.07
CA ASN A 76 -2.35 -3.96 5.45
C ASN A 76 -1.19 -3.62 6.41
N TYR A 77 0.03 -4.09 6.14
CA TYR A 77 1.20 -3.78 6.95
C TYR A 77 1.65 -2.32 6.75
N PHE A 78 1.87 -1.87 5.51
CA PHE A 78 2.38 -0.52 5.27
C PHE A 78 1.29 0.57 5.35
N LEU A 79 0.04 0.28 4.97
CA LEU A 79 -1.07 1.23 5.07
C LEU A 79 -1.45 1.53 6.52
N SER A 80 -1.49 0.52 7.40
CA SER A 80 -1.81 0.70 8.83
C SER A 80 -0.76 1.48 9.63
N ARG A 81 0.36 1.85 8.98
CA ARG A 81 1.45 2.66 9.55
C ARG A 81 1.46 4.09 9.00
N LEU A 82 0.55 4.42 8.09
CA LEU A 82 0.36 5.80 7.62
C LEU A 82 -0.27 6.67 8.71
N PRO A 83 -0.15 8.00 8.61
CA PRO A 83 -0.68 8.91 9.62
C PRO A 83 -2.20 8.75 9.84
N GLY A 84 -2.62 8.66 11.11
CA GLY A 84 -4.02 8.60 11.50
C GLY A 84 -4.76 7.42 10.86
N TYR A 85 -5.84 7.74 10.14
CA TYR A 85 -6.69 6.77 9.42
C TYR A 85 -6.53 6.89 7.90
N PHE A 86 -5.39 7.40 7.44
CA PHE A 86 -5.14 7.60 6.00
C PHE A 86 -4.98 6.26 5.27
N GLY A 87 -4.45 5.23 5.94
CA GLY A 87 -4.34 3.87 5.39
C GLY A 87 -5.70 3.25 5.07
N GLU A 88 -6.65 3.38 6.00
CA GLU A 88 -8.04 2.94 5.87
C GLU A 88 -8.71 3.66 4.70
N TYR A 89 -8.50 4.97 4.57
CA TYR A 89 -8.98 5.75 3.43
C TYR A 89 -8.44 5.22 2.10
N LEU A 90 -7.13 4.99 1.99
CA LEU A 90 -6.54 4.46 0.75
C LEU A 90 -7.03 3.05 0.42
N GLY A 91 -7.12 2.18 1.43
CA GLY A 91 -7.52 0.78 1.25
C GLY A 91 -9.00 0.61 0.91
N LEU A 92 -9.89 1.43 1.48
CA LEU A 92 -11.34 1.36 1.24
C LEU A 92 -11.76 2.09 -0.03
N THR A 93 -11.12 3.22 -0.36
CA THR A 93 -11.56 4.07 -1.49
C THR A 93 -10.78 3.85 -2.77
N GLY A 94 -9.59 3.23 -2.69
CA GLY A 94 -8.68 3.13 -3.84
C GLY A 94 -8.17 4.49 -4.34
N ALA A 95 -8.21 5.53 -3.50
CA ALA A 95 -7.76 6.87 -3.88
C ALA A 95 -6.35 6.86 -4.46
N ARG A 96 -6.13 7.73 -5.46
CA ARG A 96 -4.85 7.86 -6.14
C ARG A 96 -4.01 8.95 -5.49
N LEU A 97 -2.77 8.60 -5.15
CA LEU A 97 -1.74 9.53 -4.70
C LEU A 97 -0.75 9.78 -5.83
N HIS A 98 -0.22 11.00 -5.89
CA HIS A 98 0.65 11.43 -6.99
C HIS A 98 1.95 12.02 -6.48
N GLY A 99 3.07 11.56 -7.05
CA GLY A 99 4.41 12.10 -6.86
C GLY A 99 4.74 12.45 -5.42
N ALA A 100 4.99 13.74 -5.17
CA ALA A 100 5.37 14.28 -3.87
C ALA A 100 4.41 13.92 -2.73
N GLU A 101 3.12 13.74 -3.00
CA GLU A 101 2.14 13.32 -2.00
C GLU A 101 2.43 11.93 -1.43
N ILE A 102 2.97 11.02 -2.26
CA ILE A 102 3.35 9.67 -1.84
C ILE A 102 4.49 9.75 -0.82
N ALA A 103 5.43 10.68 -1.00
CA ALA A 103 6.47 10.93 -0.01
C ALA A 103 5.93 11.62 1.24
N ALA A 104 5.07 12.63 1.08
CA ALA A 104 4.51 13.39 2.19
C ALA A 104 3.69 12.54 3.17
N CYS A 105 2.96 11.53 2.67
CA CYS A 105 2.21 10.62 3.52
C CYS A 105 3.05 9.49 4.16
N GLY A 106 4.34 9.38 3.81
CA GLY A 106 5.26 8.38 4.36
C GLY A 106 5.30 7.06 3.61
N LEU A 107 4.62 6.92 2.47
CA LEU A 107 4.75 5.73 1.61
C LEU A 107 6.11 5.67 0.91
N ALA A 108 6.73 6.82 0.65
CA ALA A 108 8.09 6.91 0.12
C ALA A 108 8.95 7.81 1.00
N ALA A 109 10.23 7.48 1.13
CA ALA A 109 11.16 8.26 1.92
C ALA A 109 11.69 9.47 1.12
N HIS A 110 11.83 9.30 -0.20
CA HIS A 110 12.51 10.26 -1.06
C HIS A 110 11.67 10.61 -2.28
N TYR A 111 11.65 11.90 -2.62
CA TYR A 111 11.11 12.40 -3.88
C TYR A 111 12.27 12.90 -4.75
N VAL A 112 12.43 12.32 -5.94
CA VAL A 112 13.50 12.66 -6.89
C VAL A 112 12.87 12.96 -8.25
N PRO A 113 13.10 14.15 -8.85
CA PRO A 113 12.59 14.44 -10.19
C PRO A 113 13.07 13.43 -11.23
N SER A 114 12.19 13.04 -12.17
CA SER A 114 12.51 11.99 -13.15
C SER A 114 13.77 12.29 -13.98
N MET A 115 14.07 13.58 -14.21
CA MET A 115 15.25 14.04 -14.94
C MET A 115 16.57 13.71 -14.23
N LYS A 116 16.56 13.47 -12.91
CA LYS A 116 17.76 13.13 -12.13
C LYS A 116 17.97 11.62 -11.97
N LEU A 117 17.02 10.79 -12.42
CA LEU A 117 17.07 9.34 -12.17
C LEU A 117 18.31 8.69 -12.77
N GLU A 118 18.69 9.03 -14.00
CA GLU A 118 19.89 8.47 -14.64
C GLU A 118 21.15 8.78 -13.83
N SER A 119 21.27 10.00 -13.31
CA SER A 119 22.41 10.38 -12.46
C SER A 119 22.39 9.66 -11.11
N LEU A 120 21.20 9.47 -10.54
CA LEU A 120 21.01 8.72 -9.30
C LEU A 120 21.36 7.24 -9.48
N GLU A 121 20.90 6.60 -10.55
CA GLU A 121 21.18 5.19 -10.86
C GLU A 121 22.69 4.97 -11.03
N ASN A 122 23.36 5.81 -11.82
CA ASN A 122 24.82 5.76 -11.97
C ASN A 122 25.56 5.92 -10.63
N ALA A 123 25.07 6.80 -9.75
CA ALA A 123 25.66 7.00 -8.43
C ALA A 123 25.42 5.80 -7.49
N LEU A 124 24.25 5.17 -7.57
CA LEU A 124 23.91 3.95 -6.84
C LEU A 124 24.72 2.74 -7.34
N GLU A 125 25.05 2.67 -8.63
CA GLU A 125 25.92 1.62 -9.16
C GLU A 125 27.38 1.78 -8.73
N ALA A 126 27.85 3.03 -8.61
CA ALA A 126 29.21 3.33 -8.19
C ALA A 126 29.47 3.12 -6.69
N ILE A 127 28.41 3.01 -5.87
CA ILE A 127 28.57 2.82 -4.43
C ILE A 127 29.07 1.40 -4.13
N THR A 128 30.18 1.30 -3.40
CA THR A 128 30.76 0.00 -3.01
C THR A 128 30.27 -0.49 -1.65
N SER A 129 29.60 0.38 -0.89
CA SER A 129 29.10 0.09 0.44
C SER A 129 27.63 -0.35 0.40
N SER A 130 27.33 -1.47 1.06
CA SER A 130 25.96 -1.92 1.32
C SER A 130 25.38 -1.34 2.63
N ASN A 131 26.01 -0.32 3.19
CA ASN A 131 25.53 0.34 4.39
C ASN A 131 24.30 1.19 4.08
N VAL A 132 23.18 0.91 4.77
CA VAL A 132 21.90 1.63 4.65
C VAL A 132 22.10 3.14 4.82
N SER A 133 22.87 3.59 5.81
CA SER A 133 23.09 5.03 6.03
C SER A 133 23.80 5.69 4.86
N ALA A 134 24.77 5.02 4.24
CA ALA A 134 25.50 5.58 3.10
C ALA A 134 24.60 5.71 1.87
N ILE A 135 23.77 4.69 1.61
CA ILE A 135 22.79 4.71 0.52
C ILE A 135 21.74 5.79 0.76
N ALA A 136 21.24 5.93 1.99
CA ALA A 136 20.28 6.96 2.37
C ALA A 136 20.84 8.37 2.12
N THR A 137 22.06 8.65 2.59
CA THR A 137 22.73 9.93 2.36
C THR A 137 22.93 10.20 0.87
N LEU A 138 23.29 9.18 0.07
CA LEU A 138 23.42 9.32 -1.37
C LEU A 138 22.09 9.72 -2.02
N ILE A 139 21.01 8.99 -1.75
CA ILE A 139 19.68 9.28 -2.33
C ILE A 139 19.21 10.69 -1.91
N GLU A 140 19.49 11.10 -0.68
CA GLU A 140 19.13 12.42 -0.18
C GLU A 140 19.77 13.55 -1.00
N THR A 141 20.98 13.37 -1.54
CA THR A 141 21.63 14.41 -2.39
C THR A 141 20.88 14.68 -3.70
N PHE A 142 20.09 13.71 -4.18
CA PHE A 142 19.25 13.85 -5.37
C PHE A 142 17.81 14.26 -5.04
N SER A 143 17.43 14.14 -3.76
CA SER A 143 16.07 14.36 -3.30
C SER A 143 15.71 15.85 -3.29
N GLU A 144 14.43 16.14 -3.55
CA GLU A 144 13.88 17.48 -3.51
C GLU A 144 12.63 17.51 -2.64
N LYS A 145 12.32 18.67 -2.06
CA LYS A 145 11.02 18.89 -1.44
C LYS A 145 10.00 19.07 -2.54
N GLY A 146 9.19 18.03 -2.77
CA GLY A 146 8.03 18.14 -3.64
C GLY A 146 6.92 18.98 -2.99
N ASN A 147 6.23 19.78 -3.78
CA ASN A 147 5.05 20.51 -3.31
C ASN A 147 3.81 19.63 -3.41
N VAL A 148 3.06 19.53 -2.31
CA VAL A 148 1.75 18.86 -2.28
C VAL A 148 0.67 19.91 -2.47
N ASP A 149 -0.12 19.78 -3.53
CA ASP A 149 -1.26 20.66 -3.81
C ASP A 149 -2.34 20.53 -2.71
N GLU A 150 -2.93 21.65 -2.31
CA GLU A 150 -4.00 21.74 -1.30
C GLU A 150 -5.23 20.89 -1.62
N ASN A 151 -5.44 20.58 -2.90
CA ASN A 151 -6.56 19.73 -3.35
C ASN A 151 -6.30 18.24 -3.25
N LYS A 152 -5.07 17.83 -2.91
CA LYS A 152 -4.69 16.42 -2.80
C LYS A 152 -5.26 15.75 -1.54
N PRO A 153 -5.55 14.44 -1.57
CA PRO A 153 -6.08 13.72 -0.41
C PRO A 153 -5.33 13.96 0.90
N PHE A 154 -3.99 13.95 0.88
CA PHE A 154 -3.18 14.11 2.10
C PHE A 154 -3.36 15.48 2.75
N SER A 155 -3.62 16.53 1.97
CA SER A 155 -3.95 17.86 2.47
C SER A 155 -5.29 17.91 3.24
N ARG A 156 -6.11 16.85 3.14
CA ARG A 156 -7.40 16.70 3.83
C ARG A 156 -7.35 15.69 4.98
N LEU A 157 -6.15 15.38 5.49
CA LEU A 157 -5.91 14.35 6.51
C LEU A 157 -6.81 14.50 7.74
N GLU A 158 -7.07 15.72 8.23
CA GLU A 158 -7.94 15.93 9.39
C GLU A 158 -9.38 15.47 9.14
N ALA A 159 -9.94 15.82 7.98
CA ALA A 159 -11.29 15.39 7.59
C ALA A 159 -11.34 13.88 7.35
N ILE A 160 -10.28 13.30 6.77
CA ILE A 160 -10.14 11.86 6.60
C ILE A 160 -10.13 11.17 7.95
N ASN A 161 -9.28 11.60 8.89
CA ASN A 161 -9.20 11.04 10.24
C ASN A 161 -10.55 11.10 10.96
N LYS A 162 -11.29 12.21 10.81
CA LYS A 162 -12.63 12.33 11.40
C LYS A 162 -13.62 11.29 10.86
N CYS A 163 -13.59 11.01 9.56
CA CYS A 163 -14.55 10.11 8.92
C CYS A 163 -14.16 8.63 9.01
N PHE A 164 -12.86 8.32 8.88
CA PHE A 164 -12.33 6.96 8.81
C PHE A 164 -11.91 6.39 10.17
N SER A 165 -12.10 7.15 11.26
CA SER A 165 -11.87 6.68 12.64
C SER A 165 -12.99 5.84 13.25
N LYS A 166 -14.04 5.55 12.47
CA LYS A 166 -15.20 4.80 12.96
C LYS A 166 -14.92 3.30 13.01
N GLY A 167 -15.70 2.58 13.83
CA GLY A 167 -15.45 1.16 14.07
C GLY A 167 -15.94 0.26 12.93
N THR A 168 -16.89 0.74 12.13
CA THR A 168 -17.52 -0.01 11.03
C THR A 168 -17.58 0.81 9.75
N VAL A 169 -17.69 0.13 8.61
CA VAL A 169 -17.76 0.79 7.29
C VAL A 169 -19.06 1.61 7.16
N GLU A 170 -20.15 1.13 7.75
CA GLU A 170 -21.45 1.78 7.84
C GLU A 170 -21.33 3.14 8.53
N GLU A 171 -20.67 3.20 9.68
CA GLU A 171 -20.42 4.44 10.40
C GLU A 171 -19.50 5.39 9.61
N ILE A 172 -18.51 4.87 8.88
CA ILE A 172 -17.67 5.68 7.99
C ILE A 172 -18.52 6.33 6.89
N ILE A 173 -19.37 5.55 6.22
CA ILE A 173 -20.29 6.04 5.16
C ILE A 173 -21.24 7.09 5.75
N GLN A 174 -21.81 6.83 6.92
CA GLN A 174 -22.69 7.79 7.62
C GLN A 174 -21.94 9.09 7.95
N SER A 175 -20.69 8.99 8.42
CA SER A 175 -19.85 10.15 8.75
C SER A 175 -19.46 10.96 7.51
N LEU A 176 -19.30 10.32 6.35
CA LEU A 176 -19.05 10.99 5.07
C LEU A 176 -20.31 11.73 4.54
N GLY A 177 -21.49 11.29 4.95
CA GLY A 177 -22.78 11.86 4.55
C GLY A 177 -23.02 11.75 3.04
N SER A 178 -23.71 12.74 2.45
CA SER A 178 -24.06 12.77 1.01
C SER A 178 -22.85 12.86 0.06
N ARG A 179 -21.63 12.94 0.58
CA ARG A 179 -20.38 12.97 -0.20
C ARG A 179 -19.80 11.58 -0.45
N ALA A 180 -20.32 10.53 0.19
CA ALA A 180 -19.92 9.16 -0.11
C ALA A 180 -20.37 8.78 -1.53
N LYS A 181 -19.42 8.70 -2.46
CA LYS A 181 -19.62 8.07 -3.76
C LYS A 181 -18.66 6.89 -3.83
N LEU A 182 -19.20 5.68 -3.88
CA LEU A 182 -18.42 4.49 -4.20
C LEU A 182 -18.01 4.61 -5.66
N PHE A 183 -16.69 4.65 -5.91
CA PHE A 183 -16.18 4.69 -7.27
C PHE A 183 -16.22 3.29 -7.85
N ASP A 184 -17.03 3.15 -8.88
CA ASP A 184 -17.18 1.96 -9.66
C ASP A 184 -16.42 2.13 -10.98
N LYS A 185 -15.58 1.16 -11.32
CA LYS A 185 -14.72 1.23 -12.50
C LYS A 185 -15.47 0.81 -13.77
N ASP A 186 -16.53 0.02 -13.62
CA ASP A 186 -17.31 -0.56 -14.73
C ASP A 186 -18.80 -0.13 -14.71
N ASN A 187 -19.20 0.65 -13.70
CA ASN A 187 -20.57 1.18 -13.48
C ASN A 187 -21.70 0.14 -13.32
N GLU A 188 -21.44 -1.17 -13.45
CA GLU A 188 -22.43 -2.25 -13.26
C GLU A 188 -21.87 -3.59 -12.67
N PRO A 189 -21.04 -3.60 -11.61
CA PRO A 189 -20.66 -4.81 -10.91
C PRO A 189 -21.89 -5.41 -10.22
N LYS A 190 -22.08 -6.71 -10.41
CA LYS A 190 -23.13 -7.48 -9.75
C LYS A 190 -22.59 -8.04 -8.44
N TRP A 191 -22.47 -7.18 -7.43
CA TRP A 191 -22.05 -7.58 -6.09
C TRP A 191 -23.05 -8.55 -5.47
N GLU A 192 -22.53 -9.57 -4.80
CA GLU A 192 -23.30 -10.51 -3.99
C GLU A 192 -22.58 -10.69 -2.65
N PRO A 193 -23.17 -10.24 -1.51
CA PRO A 193 -24.44 -9.50 -1.42
C PRO A 193 -24.38 -8.10 -2.07
N SER A 194 -25.53 -7.61 -2.55
CA SER A 194 -25.62 -6.37 -3.33
C SER A 194 -25.61 -5.09 -2.48
N LYS A 195 -25.70 -5.22 -1.16
CA LYS A 195 -25.70 -4.12 -0.19
C LYS A 195 -24.86 -4.50 1.03
N LEU A 196 -24.22 -3.50 1.62
CA LEU A 196 -23.41 -3.66 2.83
C LEU A 196 -24.25 -4.18 4.01
N GLU A 197 -25.50 -3.71 4.15
CA GLU A 197 -26.47 -4.14 5.18
C GLU A 197 -26.76 -5.65 5.18
N LEU A 198 -26.43 -6.35 4.09
CA LEU A 198 -26.64 -7.79 3.93
C LEU A 198 -25.36 -8.59 4.19
N VAL A 199 -24.22 -7.92 4.42
CA VAL A 199 -22.97 -8.55 4.84
C VAL A 199 -23.05 -8.76 6.35
N THR A 200 -23.06 -10.02 6.79
CA THR A 200 -23.10 -10.34 8.23
C THR A 200 -21.69 -10.53 8.80
N GLU A 201 -21.53 -10.43 10.12
CA GLU A 201 -20.25 -10.68 10.79
C GLU A 201 -19.74 -12.09 10.49
N GLU A 202 -20.64 -13.09 10.43
CA GLU A 202 -20.26 -14.47 10.12
C GLU A 202 -19.70 -14.62 8.70
N MET A 203 -20.20 -13.83 7.73
CA MET A 203 -19.63 -13.81 6.37
C MET A 203 -18.20 -13.28 6.38
N VAL A 204 -17.93 -12.24 7.18
CA VAL A 204 -16.59 -11.66 7.32
C VAL A 204 -15.67 -12.65 8.02
N ASP A 205 -16.10 -13.20 9.15
CA ASP A 205 -15.32 -14.15 9.95
C ASP A 205 -14.91 -15.39 9.14
N LEU A 206 -15.76 -15.86 8.21
CA LEU A 206 -15.44 -16.95 7.30
C LEU A 206 -14.15 -16.72 6.51
N PHE A 207 -13.86 -15.47 6.09
CA PHE A 207 -12.63 -15.14 5.36
C PHE A 207 -11.37 -15.14 6.24
N PHE A 208 -11.53 -15.06 7.56
CA PHE A 208 -10.42 -15.02 8.54
C PHE A 208 -10.24 -16.34 9.30
N GLN A 209 -11.01 -17.37 8.95
CA GLN A 209 -10.80 -18.71 9.51
C GLN A 209 -9.41 -19.24 9.12
N ASN A 210 -8.79 -19.98 10.05
CA ASN A 210 -7.53 -20.64 9.77
C ASN A 210 -7.70 -21.66 8.65
N VAL A 211 -6.69 -21.74 7.79
CA VAL A 211 -6.59 -22.80 6.80
C VAL A 211 -6.03 -24.04 7.50
N ASP A 212 -6.82 -25.11 7.54
CA ASP A 212 -6.40 -26.42 8.05
C ASP A 212 -5.56 -27.15 6.99
N ASP A 213 -4.32 -26.69 6.84
CA ASP A 213 -3.32 -27.23 5.91
C ASP A 213 -2.00 -27.36 6.67
N GLU A 214 -1.48 -28.59 6.77
CA GLU A 214 -0.25 -28.90 7.50
C GLU A 214 0.99 -28.20 6.90
N GLU A 215 0.94 -27.79 5.62
CA GLU A 215 2.00 -27.00 4.98
C GLU A 215 1.83 -25.47 5.16
N TRP A 216 0.80 -25.03 5.88
CA TRP A 216 0.52 -23.62 6.10
C TRP A 216 1.22 -23.10 7.37
N GLU A 217 2.38 -22.47 7.18
CA GLU A 217 3.07 -21.74 8.25
C GLU A 217 2.73 -20.24 8.22
N PRO A 218 2.22 -19.64 9.31
CA PRO A 218 1.97 -18.21 9.39
C PRO A 218 3.26 -17.40 9.23
N LEU A 219 3.25 -16.41 8.35
CA LEU A 219 4.36 -15.46 8.21
C LEU A 219 4.54 -14.68 9.52
N GLN A 220 5.77 -14.67 10.03
CA GLN A 220 6.13 -13.92 11.23
C GLN A 220 6.34 -12.45 10.88
N PHE A 221 5.58 -11.56 11.51
CA PHE A 221 5.72 -10.11 11.35
C PHE A 221 6.28 -9.47 12.61
N PRO A 222 7.10 -8.40 12.50
CA PRO A 222 7.54 -7.65 13.67
C PRO A 222 6.37 -6.95 14.35
N ASP A 223 6.43 -6.87 15.67
CA ASP A 223 5.43 -6.18 16.49
C ASP A 223 5.21 -4.73 16.05
N ARG A 224 3.96 -4.28 16.15
CA ARG A 224 3.58 -2.88 15.92
C ARG A 224 4.06 -2.02 17.10
N SER A 225 5.36 -1.77 17.21
CA SER A 225 5.88 -0.77 18.16
C SER A 225 5.82 0.63 17.53
N HIS A 226 5.16 1.57 18.21
CA HIS A 226 5.07 2.97 17.76
C HIS A 226 6.45 3.66 17.63
N SER A 227 7.51 3.09 18.21
CA SER A 227 8.85 3.67 18.27
C SER A 227 9.76 3.34 17.06
N GLN A 228 9.42 2.37 16.21
CA GLN A 228 10.29 1.96 15.10
C GLN A 228 9.96 2.64 13.75
N ILE A 229 8.87 3.42 13.71
CA ILE A 229 8.31 4.04 12.50
C ILE A 229 9.32 4.99 11.83
N ALA A 230 10.19 5.66 12.59
CA ALA A 230 11.14 6.63 12.05
C ALA A 230 12.49 6.03 11.58
N SER A 231 12.74 4.73 11.81
CA SER A 231 14.05 4.11 11.50
C SER A 231 14.05 3.24 10.23
N ARG A 232 12.86 3.02 9.63
CA ARG A 232 12.65 2.19 8.43
C ARG A 232 11.70 2.83 7.40
N LEU A 233 11.25 4.05 7.68
CA LEU A 233 10.66 4.98 6.72
C LEU A 233 11.68 6.08 6.47
#